data_AF-A0A6A3CAC3-F1
#
_entry.id   AF-A0A6A3CAC3-F1
#
_cell.length_a   1.000
_cell.length_b   1.000
_cell.length_c   1.000
_cell.angle_alpha   90.00
_cell.angle_beta   90.00
_cell.angle_gamma   90.00
#
_symmetry.space_group_name_H-M   'P 1'
#
loop_
_entity.id
_entity.type
_entity.pdbx_description
1 polymer ?
#
loop_
_entity_poly.entity_id
_entity_poly.type
_entity_poly.pdbx_seq_one_letter_code
_entity_poly.pdbx_strand_id
1 'polypeptide(L)'
;MGTHSLSRTKPIPVPTQEEDPTSHSRALLSCIFLTCIALSASFSATAHSVSRPLKKLEKPVVILISSDGFRFGYQFKTSLPNIHRLIANGTEAELGLIPVFPTLTFPNHYSIVTGMYPAYHGIVNNQFVDPKTGEVFNTSSHEPKWWLGESLWETVVNHGLKAATYFWPGSEYPDHQGHQVGPDDPRITKAVARIDSSIGRLIDGLEKRQVFEDVTIIMVGDHGMRHVPILAIRPPPGYSPSDVVAKMNEGLESGKKRTKQQECGEAHGYDNAVFSMRTIFIGHGPRFARGKKVPSFENVQIYNLVTSILKLEGAPNNGSSAFPESVLLPSQ
;
A
#
# COMPACT_ATOMS: atom_id res chain seq x y z
N MET A 1 3.48 68.99 -2.04
CA MET A 1 4.05 68.81 -0.69
C MET A 1 4.15 67.32 -0.41
N GLY A 2 5.31 66.85 0.06
CA GLY A 2 5.45 65.53 0.70
C GLY A 2 6.10 64.42 -0.13
N THR A 3 7.40 64.53 -0.39
CA THR A 3 8.28 63.42 -0.79
C THR A 3 8.78 62.69 0.47
N HIS A 4 8.78 61.35 0.49
CA HIS A 4 9.63 60.58 1.42
C HIS A 4 10.21 59.30 0.79
N SER A 5 11.45 59.48 0.34
CA SER A 5 12.66 58.65 0.42
C SER A 5 12.55 57.14 0.74
N LEU A 6 13.09 56.35 -0.19
CA LEU A 6 13.50 54.95 -0.04
C LEU A 6 14.75 54.82 0.85
N SER A 7 14.69 53.97 1.88
CA SER A 7 15.81 53.71 2.79
C SER A 7 16.90 52.86 2.13
N ARG A 8 18.15 53.34 2.20
CA ARG A 8 19.39 52.67 1.79
C ARG A 8 19.62 51.38 2.59
N THR A 9 19.84 50.27 1.89
CA THR A 9 20.43 49.05 2.43
C THR A 9 21.94 49.24 2.68
N LYS A 10 22.42 48.86 3.87
CA LYS A 10 23.85 48.84 4.21
C LYS A 10 24.54 47.62 3.57
N PRO A 11 25.79 47.71 3.09
CA PRO A 11 26.53 46.57 2.56
C PRO A 11 26.95 45.61 3.68
N ILE A 12 26.88 44.31 3.38
CA ILE A 12 27.38 43.20 4.20
C ILE A 12 28.93 43.17 4.09
N PRO A 13 29.69 43.04 5.19
CA PRO A 13 31.15 42.92 5.10
C PRO A 13 31.55 41.51 4.64
N VAL A 14 32.44 41.45 3.65
CA VAL A 14 33.15 40.24 3.22
C VAL A 14 34.32 40.02 4.18
N PRO A 15 34.50 38.81 4.77
CA PRO A 15 35.72 38.50 5.51
C PRO A 15 36.86 38.19 4.53
N THR A 16 37.94 38.95 4.65
CA THR A 16 39.21 38.77 3.93
C THR A 16 40.13 37.79 4.65
N GLN A 17 40.72 36.89 3.85
CA GLN A 17 42.07 36.31 3.92
C GLN A 17 42.49 35.58 5.22
N GLU A 18 42.71 34.27 5.06
CA GLU A 18 43.52 33.41 5.94
C GLU A 18 44.95 33.96 6.08
N GLU A 19 45.39 34.14 7.31
CA GLU A 19 46.82 34.16 7.65
C GLU A 19 47.17 32.88 8.43
N ASP A 20 48.19 32.18 7.92
CA ASP A 20 48.87 31.03 8.52
C ASP A 20 49.98 31.53 9.46
N PRO A 21 50.06 31.03 10.70
CA PRO A 21 51.31 31.04 11.43
C PRO A 21 51.70 29.62 11.85
N THR A 22 52.51 28.96 11.02
CA THR A 22 53.45 27.94 11.49
C THR A 22 54.46 28.55 12.47
N SER A 23 54.79 27.77 13.51
CA SER A 23 55.87 27.96 14.51
C SER A 23 55.39 28.46 15.86
N HIS A 24 55.07 27.51 16.75
CA HIS A 24 55.58 27.40 18.13
C HIS A 24 54.68 26.46 18.94
N SER A 25 55.00 25.15 18.94
CA SER A 25 54.94 24.28 20.13
C SER A 25 55.15 22.81 19.75
N ARG A 26 56.38 22.46 19.40
CA ARG A 26 56.89 21.08 19.40
C ARG A 26 57.16 20.60 20.83
N ALA A 27 56.13 20.56 21.69
CA ALA A 27 56.27 20.09 23.07
C ALA A 27 55.01 19.46 23.71
N LEU A 28 53.94 19.17 22.94
CA LEU A 28 52.70 18.58 23.47
C LEU A 28 52.25 17.27 22.82
N LEU A 29 53.07 16.68 21.93
CA LEU A 29 52.73 15.47 21.17
C LEU A 29 53.32 14.16 21.70
N SER A 30 53.99 14.15 22.86
CA SER A 30 54.57 12.91 23.43
C SER A 30 53.82 12.30 24.62
N CYS A 31 52.72 12.91 25.08
CA CYS A 31 51.92 12.36 26.20
C CYS A 31 50.51 11.86 25.82
N ILE A 32 50.12 11.90 24.54
CA ILE A 32 48.80 11.41 24.08
C ILE A 32 48.90 10.03 23.39
N PHE A 33 50.11 9.55 23.07
CA PHE A 33 50.30 8.25 22.40
C PHE A 33 50.49 7.05 23.35
N LEU A 34 50.47 7.24 24.67
CA LEU A 34 50.63 6.15 25.66
C LEU A 34 49.42 5.89 26.56
N THR A 35 48.29 6.58 26.35
CA THR A 35 47.01 6.28 27.01
C THR A 35 45.93 5.72 26.07
N CYS A 36 46.26 5.46 24.81
CA CYS A 36 45.32 4.88 23.83
C CYS A 36 45.52 3.38 23.53
N ILE A 37 46.48 2.71 24.17
CA ILE A 37 46.71 1.25 24.01
C ILE A 37 46.27 0.44 25.24
N ALA A 38 45.89 1.09 26.34
CA ALA A 38 45.45 0.43 27.58
C ALA A 38 43.93 0.50 27.85
N LEU A 39 43.11 0.84 26.85
CA LEU A 39 41.64 0.78 26.93
C LEU A 39 40.98 0.02 25.77
N SER A 40 41.75 -0.77 25.02
CA SER A 40 41.24 -1.63 23.94
C SER A 40 41.06 -3.10 24.35
N ALA A 41 41.29 -3.43 25.62
CA ALA A 41 41.00 -4.76 26.17
C ALA A 41 39.83 -4.65 27.15
N SER A 42 38.69 -5.22 26.77
CA SER A 42 37.46 -5.47 27.56
C SER A 42 36.21 -4.70 27.14
N PHE A 43 35.91 -4.71 25.84
CA PHE A 43 34.51 -4.78 25.42
C PHE A 43 34.42 -5.86 24.33
N SER A 44 34.58 -7.11 24.76
CA SER A 44 33.90 -8.19 24.04
C SER A 44 32.42 -8.00 24.33
N ALA A 45 31.78 -7.09 23.59
CA ALA A 45 30.36 -7.17 23.40
C ALA A 45 30.17 -8.50 22.66
N THR A 46 29.92 -9.56 23.42
CA THR A 46 29.18 -10.68 22.88
C THR A 46 27.95 -10.07 22.25
N ALA A 47 27.94 -9.93 20.93
CA ALA A 47 26.72 -9.84 20.18
C ALA A 47 26.01 -11.16 20.45
N HIS A 48 25.32 -11.24 21.58
CA HIS A 48 24.23 -12.15 21.75
C HIS A 48 23.26 -11.73 20.65
N SER A 49 23.41 -12.35 19.48
CA SER A 49 22.27 -12.67 18.65
C SER A 49 21.31 -13.35 19.59
N VAL A 50 20.39 -12.58 20.17
CA VAL A 50 19.21 -13.14 20.82
C VAL A 50 18.33 -13.62 19.67
N SER A 51 18.82 -14.63 18.93
CA SER A 51 17.98 -15.50 18.14
C SER A 51 17.19 -16.30 19.16
N ARG A 52 16.15 -15.69 19.72
CA ARG A 52 15.10 -16.44 20.39
C ARG A 52 14.73 -17.59 19.44
N PRO A 53 14.71 -18.84 19.90
CA PRO A 53 14.34 -19.96 19.04
C PRO A 53 12.96 -19.64 18.46
N LEU A 54 12.89 -19.49 17.13
CA LEU A 54 11.63 -19.28 16.44
C LEU A 54 10.87 -20.60 16.51
N LYS A 55 9.64 -20.57 17.01
CA LYS A 55 8.77 -21.74 16.96
C LYS A 55 8.39 -21.93 15.49
N LYS A 56 8.96 -22.95 14.86
CA LYS A 56 8.54 -23.34 13.51
C LYS A 56 7.14 -23.94 13.58
N LEU A 57 6.22 -23.38 12.80
CA LEU A 57 4.89 -23.89 12.57
C LEU A 57 4.99 -25.18 11.77
N GLU A 58 4.14 -26.15 12.12
CA GLU A 58 4.09 -27.44 11.43
C GLU A 58 3.60 -27.31 9.99
N LYS A 59 2.82 -26.26 9.70
CA LYS A 59 2.27 -25.95 8.39
C LYS A 59 2.44 -24.46 8.09
N PRO A 60 2.61 -24.07 6.81
CA PRO A 60 2.60 -22.67 6.42
C PRO A 60 1.31 -21.99 6.87
N VAL A 61 1.42 -20.78 7.42
CA VAL A 61 0.30 -19.92 7.76
C VAL A 61 0.44 -18.63 6.97
N VAL A 62 -0.65 -18.21 6.32
CA VAL A 62 -0.72 -16.95 5.57
C VAL A 62 -1.75 -16.04 6.22
N ILE A 63 -1.37 -14.78 6.47
CA ILE A 63 -2.26 -13.69 6.84
C ILE A 63 -2.26 -12.69 5.68
N LEU A 64 -3.38 -12.63 4.96
CA LEU A 64 -3.60 -11.66 3.90
C LEU A 64 -4.32 -10.43 4.47
N ILE A 65 -3.66 -9.27 4.38
CA ILE A 65 -4.15 -8.00 4.93
C ILE A 65 -4.41 -7.06 3.77
N SER A 66 -5.66 -6.67 3.56
CA SER A 66 -6.00 -5.58 2.66
C SER A 66 -6.15 -4.29 3.45
N SER A 67 -5.62 -3.20 2.90
CA SER A 67 -5.93 -1.84 3.33
C SER A 67 -6.60 -1.11 2.17
N ASP A 68 -7.92 -0.92 2.28
CA ASP A 68 -8.74 -0.23 1.29
C ASP A 68 -8.16 1.16 0.99
N GLY A 69 -8.02 1.48 -0.30
CA GLY A 69 -7.54 2.78 -0.76
C GLY A 69 -6.08 3.09 -0.42
N PHE A 70 -5.27 2.11 0.00
CA PHE A 70 -3.85 2.30 0.27
C PHE A 70 -3.07 2.48 -1.03
N ARG A 71 -3.08 3.72 -1.53
CA ARG A 71 -2.35 4.16 -2.70
C ARG A 71 -0.85 3.98 -2.52
N PHE A 72 -0.19 3.47 -3.56
CA PHE A 72 1.26 3.47 -3.63
C PHE A 72 1.83 4.89 -3.46
N GLY A 73 2.80 5.03 -2.57
CA GLY A 73 3.35 6.30 -2.12
C GLY A 73 2.90 6.67 -0.70
N TYR A 74 1.77 6.14 -0.21
CA TYR A 74 1.32 6.39 1.17
C TYR A 74 2.29 5.83 2.21
N GLN A 75 3.05 4.79 1.87
CA GLN A 75 4.10 4.26 2.73
C GLN A 75 5.25 5.26 2.98
N PHE A 76 5.31 6.36 2.22
CA PHE A 76 6.30 7.44 2.40
C PHE A 76 5.68 8.74 2.92
N LYS A 77 4.36 8.75 3.19
CA LYS A 77 3.64 9.97 3.57
C LYS A 77 3.93 10.43 5.00
N THR A 78 4.32 9.50 5.88
CA THR A 78 4.71 9.76 7.27
C THR A 78 5.62 8.63 7.76
N SER A 79 6.11 8.72 9.01
CA SER A 79 6.83 7.62 9.64
C SER A 79 5.89 6.45 9.89
N LEU A 80 6.23 5.29 9.31
CA LEU A 80 5.46 4.05 9.39
C LEU A 80 6.40 2.90 9.75
N PRO A 81 6.92 2.86 10.99
CA PRO A 81 7.98 1.94 11.38
C PRO A 81 7.58 0.47 11.24
N ASN A 82 6.31 0.12 11.40
CA ASN A 82 5.86 -1.27 11.31
C ASN A 82 5.74 -1.71 9.84
N ILE A 83 5.19 -0.86 8.98
CA ILE A 83 5.14 -1.12 7.53
C ILE A 83 6.56 -1.14 6.94
N HIS A 84 7.42 -0.19 7.33
CA HIS A 84 8.84 -0.19 6.90
C HIS A 84 9.61 -1.40 7.40
N ARG A 85 9.27 -1.92 8.59
CA ARG A 85 9.81 -3.18 9.07
C ARG A 85 9.40 -4.37 8.20
N LEU A 86 8.14 -4.45 7.78
CA LEU A 86 7.69 -5.50 6.85
C LEU A 86 8.38 -5.39 5.49
N ILE A 87 8.58 -4.17 4.98
CA ILE A 87 9.33 -3.93 3.73
C ILE A 87 10.79 -4.36 3.89
N ALA A 88 11.48 -3.91 4.94
CA ALA A 88 12.88 -4.24 5.17
C ALA A 88 13.11 -5.75 5.37
N ASN A 89 12.16 -6.43 6.03
CA ASN A 89 12.21 -7.86 6.27
C ASN A 89 11.45 -8.68 5.23
N GLY A 90 11.12 -8.10 4.07
CA GLY A 90 10.27 -8.75 3.08
C GLY A 90 10.57 -8.31 1.65
N THR A 91 9.66 -8.65 0.76
CA THR A 91 9.68 -8.31 -0.66
C THR A 91 8.59 -7.29 -0.97
N GLU A 92 8.92 -6.21 -1.69
CA GLU A 92 7.96 -5.19 -2.13
C GLU A 92 7.88 -5.08 -3.66
N ALA A 93 6.74 -4.61 -4.18
CA ALA A 93 6.63 -4.23 -5.59
C ALA A 93 7.18 -2.81 -5.79
N GLU A 94 8.19 -2.67 -6.64
CA GLU A 94 9.00 -1.45 -6.78
C GLU A 94 8.16 -0.21 -7.12
N LEU A 95 7.20 -0.35 -8.03
CA LEU A 95 6.29 0.71 -8.47
C LEU A 95 4.82 0.41 -8.08
N GLY A 96 4.65 -0.39 -7.02
CA GLY A 96 3.36 -0.78 -6.49
C GLY A 96 2.68 -1.92 -7.25
N LEU A 97 1.62 -2.44 -6.64
CA LEU A 97 0.73 -3.44 -7.21
C LEU A 97 -0.24 -2.79 -8.21
N ILE A 98 -0.56 -3.51 -9.27
CA ILE A 98 -1.48 -3.09 -10.31
C ILE A 98 -2.87 -3.65 -9.99
N PRO A 99 -3.87 -2.83 -9.66
CA PRO A 99 -5.24 -3.32 -9.53
C PRO A 99 -5.81 -3.75 -10.88
N VAL A 100 -6.90 -4.53 -10.87
CA VAL A 100 -7.73 -4.75 -12.06
C VAL A 100 -8.62 -3.54 -12.35
N PHE A 101 -9.13 -3.47 -13.58
CA PHE A 101 -10.15 -2.51 -13.97
C PHE A 101 -11.57 -3.09 -13.80
N PRO A 102 -12.54 -2.31 -13.28
CA PRO A 102 -12.38 -0.97 -12.72
C PRO A 102 -11.68 -1.00 -11.37
N THR A 103 -10.94 0.06 -11.04
CA THR A 103 -10.18 0.18 -9.78
C THR A 103 -11.07 0.51 -8.59
N LEU A 104 -12.08 -0.33 -8.37
CA LEU A 104 -13.10 -0.24 -7.33
C LEU A 104 -12.92 -1.36 -6.31
N THR A 105 -13.48 -1.15 -5.12
CA THR A 105 -13.32 -2.00 -3.94
C THR A 105 -13.70 -3.46 -4.17
N PHE A 106 -14.96 -3.74 -4.51
CA PHE A 106 -15.48 -5.10 -4.61
C PHE A 106 -14.83 -5.89 -5.75
N PRO A 107 -14.69 -5.34 -6.98
CA PRO A 107 -13.98 -6.02 -8.05
C PRO A 107 -12.55 -6.40 -7.67
N ASN A 108 -11.78 -5.48 -7.09
CA ASN A 108 -10.37 -5.74 -6.79
C ASN A 108 -10.15 -6.69 -5.62
N HIS A 109 -10.91 -6.52 -4.53
CA HIS A 109 -10.83 -7.46 -3.41
C HIS A 109 -11.19 -8.88 -3.85
N TYR A 110 -12.20 -9.03 -4.72
CA TYR A 110 -12.58 -10.35 -5.20
C TYR A 110 -11.59 -10.92 -6.23
N SER A 111 -11.00 -10.08 -7.09
CA SER A 111 -9.89 -10.48 -7.97
C SER A 111 -8.67 -10.99 -7.20
N ILE A 112 -8.31 -10.36 -6.07
CA ILE A 112 -7.18 -10.80 -5.23
C ILE A 112 -7.37 -12.24 -4.72
N VAL A 113 -8.59 -12.60 -4.32
CA VAL A 113 -8.87 -13.91 -3.71
C VAL A 113 -9.38 -14.96 -4.69
N THR A 114 -9.64 -14.61 -5.94
CA THR A 114 -9.99 -15.58 -7.00
C THR A 114 -8.89 -15.72 -8.05
N GLY A 115 -8.00 -14.73 -8.16
CA GLY A 115 -7.06 -14.62 -9.27
C GLY A 115 -7.73 -14.34 -10.61
N MET A 116 -9.01 -13.96 -10.62
CA MET A 116 -9.80 -13.77 -11.82
C MET A 116 -10.01 -12.28 -12.10
N TYR A 117 -10.22 -11.91 -13.37
CA TYR A 117 -10.69 -10.57 -13.71
C TYR A 117 -12.19 -10.40 -13.44
N PRO A 118 -12.69 -9.16 -13.27
CA PRO A 118 -14.09 -8.88 -13.01
C PRO A 118 -15.08 -9.47 -14.00
N ALA A 119 -14.68 -9.56 -15.27
CA ALA A 119 -15.49 -10.18 -16.32
C ALA A 119 -15.74 -11.68 -16.11
N TYR A 120 -14.89 -12.38 -15.33
CA TYR A 120 -15.01 -13.81 -15.09
C TYR A 120 -15.61 -14.13 -13.71
N HIS A 121 -15.26 -13.37 -12.67
CA HIS A 121 -15.77 -13.60 -11.31
C HIS A 121 -17.10 -12.90 -11.00
N GLY A 122 -17.69 -12.20 -11.98
CA GLY A 122 -19.05 -11.63 -11.92
C GLY A 122 -19.17 -10.28 -11.22
N ILE A 123 -18.30 -9.98 -10.25
CA ILE A 123 -18.28 -8.71 -9.51
C ILE A 123 -17.62 -7.58 -10.32
N VAL A 124 -18.39 -6.92 -11.19
CA VAL A 124 -17.89 -5.91 -12.14
C VAL A 124 -17.88 -4.47 -11.61
N ASN A 125 -18.61 -4.20 -10.52
CA ASN A 125 -18.71 -2.89 -9.89
C ASN A 125 -19.16 -3.06 -8.43
N ASN A 126 -19.03 -2.03 -7.60
CA ASN A 126 -19.61 -1.98 -6.25
C ASN A 126 -21.15 -1.95 -6.29
N GLN A 127 -21.72 -1.47 -7.40
CA GLN A 127 -23.15 -1.52 -7.68
C GLN A 127 -23.39 -1.66 -9.19
N PHE A 128 -24.21 -2.61 -9.60
CA PHE A 128 -24.59 -2.79 -10.99
C PHE A 128 -25.95 -3.49 -11.11
N VAL A 129 -26.53 -3.46 -12.31
CA VAL A 129 -27.78 -4.15 -12.64
C VAL A 129 -27.43 -5.28 -13.60
N ASP A 130 -27.89 -6.50 -13.32
CA ASP A 130 -27.82 -7.58 -14.29
C ASP A 130 -28.77 -7.26 -15.46
N PRO A 131 -28.26 -7.07 -16.68
CA PRO A 131 -29.09 -6.70 -17.82
C PRO A 131 -30.08 -7.80 -18.25
N LYS A 132 -29.89 -9.06 -17.83
CA LYS A 132 -30.78 -10.18 -18.17
C LYS A 132 -31.95 -10.32 -17.22
N THR A 133 -31.69 -10.20 -15.92
CA THR A 133 -32.70 -10.42 -14.87
C THR A 133 -33.31 -9.12 -14.35
N GLY A 134 -32.62 -7.99 -14.53
CA GLY A 134 -32.97 -6.70 -13.93
C GLY A 134 -32.64 -6.61 -12.44
N GLU A 135 -32.02 -7.63 -11.86
CA GLU A 135 -31.65 -7.65 -10.44
C GLU A 135 -30.47 -6.71 -10.18
N VAL A 136 -30.46 -6.10 -8.99
CA VAL A 136 -29.45 -5.13 -8.60
C VAL A 136 -28.47 -5.78 -7.64
N PHE A 137 -27.19 -5.74 -7.99
CA PHE A 137 -26.09 -6.00 -7.07
C PHE A 137 -25.69 -4.70 -6.37
N ASN A 138 -25.43 -4.77 -5.07
CA ASN A 138 -24.74 -3.74 -4.30
C ASN A 138 -23.86 -4.37 -3.22
N THR A 139 -23.18 -3.56 -2.42
CA THR A 139 -22.24 -4.00 -1.38
C THR A 139 -22.88 -4.79 -0.22
N SER A 140 -24.20 -4.94 -0.20
CA SER A 140 -24.95 -5.79 0.74
C SER A 140 -25.55 -7.04 0.07
N SER A 141 -25.19 -7.33 -1.19
CA SER A 141 -25.66 -8.51 -1.92
C SER A 141 -24.79 -9.73 -1.62
N HIS A 142 -25.37 -10.73 -0.96
CA HIS A 142 -24.67 -11.93 -0.48
C HIS A 142 -25.06 -13.20 -1.24
N GLU A 143 -25.94 -13.09 -2.22
CA GLU A 143 -26.46 -14.26 -2.93
C GLU A 143 -25.36 -14.90 -3.79
N PRO A 144 -25.12 -16.23 -3.68
CA PRO A 144 -24.03 -16.90 -4.39
C PRO A 144 -24.02 -16.72 -5.91
N LYS A 145 -25.18 -16.42 -6.52
CA LYS A 145 -25.31 -16.16 -7.96
C LYS A 145 -24.42 -15.01 -8.47
N TRP A 146 -24.04 -14.07 -7.59
CA TRP A 146 -23.19 -12.93 -7.94
C TRP A 146 -21.70 -13.24 -7.87
N TRP A 147 -21.32 -14.17 -7.00
CA TRP A 147 -19.95 -14.45 -6.58
C TRP A 147 -19.45 -15.68 -7.33
N LEU A 148 -18.94 -15.48 -8.53
CA LEU A 148 -18.48 -16.56 -9.41
C LEU A 148 -17.00 -16.84 -9.22
N GLY A 149 -16.58 -18.05 -9.58
CA GLY A 149 -15.21 -18.51 -9.38
C GLY A 149 -14.97 -19.06 -7.99
N GLU A 150 -13.83 -19.72 -7.79
CA GLU A 150 -13.46 -20.28 -6.49
C GLU A 150 -12.57 -19.29 -5.75
N SER A 151 -13.03 -18.87 -4.58
CA SER A 151 -12.28 -18.00 -3.69
C SER A 151 -11.19 -18.75 -2.94
N LEU A 152 -10.18 -18.02 -2.48
CA LEU A 152 -9.03 -18.58 -1.77
C LEU A 152 -9.43 -19.37 -0.52
N TRP A 153 -10.45 -18.91 0.22
CA TRP A 153 -10.92 -19.64 1.40
C TRP A 153 -11.66 -20.92 1.03
N GLU A 154 -12.41 -20.94 -0.08
CA GLU A 154 -12.99 -22.18 -0.63
C GLU A 154 -11.89 -23.14 -1.06
N THR A 155 -10.88 -22.67 -1.79
CA THR A 155 -9.71 -23.50 -2.17
C THR A 155 -9.03 -24.11 -0.95
N VAL A 156 -8.79 -23.31 0.10
CA VAL A 156 -8.18 -23.80 1.35
C VAL A 156 -9.07 -24.85 2.02
N VAL A 157 -10.38 -24.63 2.11
CA VAL A 157 -11.33 -25.57 2.72
C VAL A 157 -11.48 -26.86 1.90
N ASN A 158 -11.52 -26.74 0.57
CA ASN A 158 -11.58 -27.87 -0.37
C ASN A 158 -10.35 -28.79 -0.23
N HIS A 159 -9.20 -28.24 0.18
CA HIS A 159 -7.98 -28.99 0.50
C HIS A 159 -7.90 -29.46 1.97
N GLY A 160 -9.00 -29.39 2.72
CA GLY A 160 -9.07 -29.86 4.11
C GLY A 160 -8.32 -29.00 5.12
N LEU A 161 -7.98 -27.75 4.75
CA LEU A 161 -7.35 -26.78 5.63
C LEU A 161 -8.40 -25.82 6.20
N LYS A 162 -7.97 -25.01 7.18
CA LYS A 162 -8.84 -24.04 7.85
C LYS A 162 -8.60 -22.66 7.26
N ALA A 163 -9.67 -22.03 6.78
CA ALA A 163 -9.71 -20.62 6.45
C ALA A 163 -10.49 -19.86 7.53
N ALA A 164 -10.06 -18.64 7.84
CA ALA A 164 -10.78 -17.72 8.70
C ALA A 164 -10.73 -16.33 8.07
N THR A 165 -11.89 -15.69 7.97
CA THR A 165 -12.05 -14.34 7.44
C THR A 165 -12.54 -13.43 8.56
N TYR A 166 -11.97 -12.24 8.68
CA TYR A 166 -12.47 -11.21 9.59
C TYR A 166 -13.36 -10.24 8.82
N PHE A 167 -12.80 -9.60 7.78
CA PHE A 167 -13.54 -8.83 6.78
C PHE A 167 -12.92 -9.04 5.41
N TRP A 168 -13.74 -9.41 4.42
CA TRP A 168 -13.39 -9.45 3.00
C TRP A 168 -14.68 -9.52 2.16
N PRO A 169 -14.83 -8.76 1.05
CA PRO A 169 -15.96 -8.90 0.14
C PRO A 169 -16.19 -10.35 -0.31
N GLY A 170 -17.41 -10.89 -0.08
CA GLY A 170 -17.75 -12.30 -0.34
C GLY A 170 -17.53 -13.28 0.83
N SER A 171 -17.19 -12.82 2.04
CA SER A 171 -16.85 -13.67 3.22
C SER A 171 -17.65 -13.44 4.52
N GLU A 172 -18.84 -12.86 4.45
CA GLU A 172 -19.23 -11.64 5.20
C GLU A 172 -19.71 -11.73 6.69
N TYR A 173 -19.40 -10.64 7.44
CA TYR A 173 -20.16 -9.91 8.49
C TYR A 173 -19.86 -8.38 8.25
N PRO A 174 -20.78 -7.41 8.53
CA PRO A 174 -20.77 -6.08 7.91
C PRO A 174 -19.93 -5.02 8.64
N ASP A 175 -19.27 -4.13 7.91
CA ASP A 175 -19.35 -2.66 8.13
C ASP A 175 -18.71 -1.85 6.97
N HIS A 176 -19.26 -0.65 6.76
CA HIS A 176 -18.84 0.39 5.82
C HIS A 176 -17.95 1.43 6.51
N GLN A 177 -17.13 2.17 5.74
CA GLN A 177 -16.98 3.66 5.76
C GLN A 177 -15.72 4.11 5.00
N GLY A 178 -15.85 5.20 4.23
CA GLY A 178 -14.76 6.19 4.08
C GLY A 178 -14.56 6.85 2.71
N HIS A 179 -15.19 8.00 2.45
CA HIS A 179 -14.74 8.99 1.44
C HIS A 179 -15.17 10.41 1.84
N GLN A 180 -14.24 11.26 2.31
CA GLN A 180 -14.56 12.67 2.63
C GLN A 180 -13.43 13.69 2.34
N VAL A 181 -12.18 13.28 2.07
CA VAL A 181 -10.99 14.15 2.22
C VAL A 181 -9.92 13.77 1.18
N GLY A 182 -9.19 14.73 0.59
CA GLY A 182 -8.21 14.48 -0.49
C GLY A 182 -6.98 13.64 -0.09
N PRO A 183 -6.18 13.11 -1.06
CA PRO A 183 -5.11 12.13 -0.76
C PRO A 183 -3.96 12.76 -0.01
N ASP A 184 -3.83 14.08 -0.10
CA ASP A 184 -2.83 14.90 0.57
C ASP A 184 -3.34 15.58 1.86
N ASP A 185 -4.55 15.25 2.29
CA ASP A 185 -5.14 15.78 3.52
C ASP A 185 -4.45 15.19 4.77
N PRO A 186 -4.18 15.99 5.82
CA PRO A 186 -3.62 15.51 7.09
C PRO A 186 -4.42 14.38 7.75
N ARG A 187 -5.72 14.27 7.47
CA ARG A 187 -6.57 13.17 7.95
C ARG A 187 -6.18 11.83 7.33
N ILE A 188 -5.77 11.80 6.05
CA ILE A 188 -5.20 10.60 5.41
C ILE A 188 -3.89 10.23 6.10
N THR A 189 -3.01 11.20 6.39
CA THR A 189 -1.78 10.95 7.14
C THR A 189 -2.06 10.29 8.50
N LYS A 190 -3.09 10.75 9.23
CA LYS A 190 -3.53 10.12 10.48
C LYS A 190 -4.12 8.72 10.28
N ALA A 191 -4.88 8.51 9.22
CA ALA A 191 -5.46 7.20 8.90
C ALA A 191 -4.35 6.17 8.60
N VAL A 192 -3.36 6.55 7.78
CA VAL A 192 -2.20 5.71 7.46
C VAL A 192 -1.40 5.38 8.73
N ALA A 193 -1.21 6.33 9.65
CA ALA A 193 -0.56 6.06 10.94
C ALA A 193 -1.36 5.09 11.84
N ARG A 194 -2.70 5.10 11.79
CA ARG A 194 -3.56 4.14 12.51
C ARG A 194 -3.47 2.74 11.93
N ILE A 195 -3.36 2.63 10.60
CA ILE A 195 -3.11 1.35 9.91
C ILE A 195 -1.78 0.78 10.38
N ASP A 196 -0.69 1.56 10.35
CA ASP A 196 0.62 1.14 10.84
C ASP A 196 0.58 0.70 12.31
N SER A 197 -0.13 1.42 13.18
CA SER A 197 -0.32 1.02 14.58
C SER A 197 -1.05 -0.32 14.74
N SER A 198 -1.98 -0.63 13.83
CA SER A 198 -2.70 -1.92 13.83
C SER A 198 -1.81 -3.06 13.33
N ILE A 199 -0.96 -2.80 12.34
CA ILE A 199 0.10 -3.72 11.92
C ILE A 199 1.07 -3.97 13.08
N GLY A 200 1.49 -2.93 13.81
CA GLY A 200 2.33 -3.07 15.01
C GLY A 200 1.72 -4.01 16.05
N ARG A 201 0.43 -3.84 16.37
CA ARG A 201 -0.27 -4.74 17.31
C ARG A 201 -0.29 -6.21 16.84
N LEU A 202 -0.44 -6.44 15.53
CA LEU A 202 -0.36 -7.79 14.96
C LEU A 202 1.05 -8.36 15.11
N ILE A 203 2.08 -7.61 14.72
CA ILE A 203 3.49 -8.01 14.84
C ILE A 203 3.82 -8.36 16.30
N ASP A 204 3.50 -7.49 17.26
CA ASP A 204 3.70 -7.74 18.68
C ASP A 204 3.03 -9.04 19.15
N GLY A 205 1.82 -9.30 18.64
CA GLY A 205 1.07 -10.52 18.93
C GLY A 205 1.76 -11.79 18.40
N LEU A 206 2.32 -11.73 17.20
CA LEU A 206 3.06 -12.83 16.57
C LEU A 206 4.43 -13.06 17.22
N GLU A 207 5.12 -11.99 17.62
CA GLU A 207 6.39 -12.06 18.34
C GLU A 207 6.24 -12.65 19.73
N LYS A 208 5.19 -12.25 20.47
CA LYS A 208 4.84 -12.86 21.77
C LYS A 208 4.57 -14.36 21.63
N ARG A 209 4.10 -14.80 20.47
CA ARG A 209 3.89 -16.21 20.11
C ARG A 209 5.12 -16.88 19.50
N GLN A 210 6.20 -16.12 19.26
CA GLN A 210 7.46 -16.56 18.66
C GLN A 210 7.32 -17.13 17.23
N VAL A 211 6.32 -16.67 16.49
CA VAL A 211 5.99 -17.16 15.13
C VAL A 211 6.06 -16.06 14.07
N PHE A 212 6.44 -14.83 14.43
CA PHE A 212 6.48 -13.69 13.50
C PHE A 212 7.27 -13.97 12.21
N GLU A 213 8.46 -14.58 12.34
CA GLU A 213 9.32 -14.90 11.20
C GLU A 213 8.85 -16.11 10.38
N ASP A 214 7.91 -16.90 10.91
CA ASP A 214 7.44 -18.14 10.29
C ASP A 214 6.02 -18.03 9.70
N VAL A 215 5.26 -17.02 10.14
CA VAL A 215 4.00 -16.62 9.51
C VAL A 215 4.28 -15.77 8.29
N THR A 216 3.62 -16.11 7.18
CA THR A 216 3.65 -15.29 5.98
C THR A 216 2.58 -14.19 6.07
N ILE A 217 3.00 -12.94 5.95
CA ILE A 217 2.12 -11.76 5.93
C ILE A 217 2.20 -11.16 4.53
N ILE A 218 1.05 -11.03 3.86
CA ILE A 218 0.94 -10.30 2.61
C ILE A 218 0.05 -9.09 2.85
N MET A 219 0.60 -7.89 2.70
CA MET A 219 -0.14 -6.64 2.78
C MET A 219 -0.35 -6.08 1.37
N VAL A 220 -1.61 -5.78 1.05
CA VAL A 220 -2.03 -5.22 -0.25
C VAL A 220 -2.96 -4.03 -0.06
N GLY A 221 -3.13 -3.24 -1.13
CA GLY A 221 -4.32 -2.40 -1.31
C GLY A 221 -5.11 -2.88 -2.52
N ASP A 222 -6.40 -2.56 -2.55
CA ASP A 222 -7.35 -2.95 -3.59
C ASP A 222 -7.39 -1.95 -4.76
N HIS A 223 -7.38 -0.66 -4.48
CA HIS A 223 -7.24 0.41 -5.45
C HIS A 223 -6.43 1.58 -4.89
N GLY A 224 -5.84 2.37 -5.79
CA GLY A 224 -5.21 3.61 -5.40
C GLY A 224 -6.24 4.72 -5.17
N MET A 225 -5.75 5.95 -5.13
CA MET A 225 -6.59 7.11 -4.87
C MET A 225 -6.11 8.30 -5.70
N ARG A 226 -7.07 9.03 -6.29
CA ARG A 226 -6.77 10.22 -7.08
C ARG A 226 -7.56 11.40 -6.56
N HIS A 227 -6.92 12.57 -6.53
CA HIS A 227 -7.61 13.83 -6.32
C HIS A 227 -8.52 14.12 -7.51
N VAL A 228 -9.80 14.37 -7.23
CA VAL A 228 -10.76 14.82 -8.25
C VAL A 228 -10.82 16.34 -8.13
N PRO A 229 -10.38 17.10 -9.16
CA PRO A 229 -10.66 18.53 -9.18
C PRO A 229 -12.18 18.72 -9.23
N ILE A 230 -12.66 19.89 -8.80
CA ILE A 230 -14.09 20.29 -8.73
C ILE A 230 -14.89 19.87 -9.97
N LEU A 231 -14.25 19.72 -11.13
CA LEU A 231 -14.88 19.24 -12.34
C LEU A 231 -13.88 18.56 -13.29
N ALA A 232 -14.07 17.26 -13.53
CA ALA A 232 -13.37 16.54 -14.60
C ALA A 232 -14.42 15.98 -15.56
N ILE A 233 -14.68 16.70 -16.65
CA ILE A 233 -15.58 16.25 -17.73
C ILE A 233 -14.73 15.87 -18.94
N ARG A 234 -14.85 14.60 -19.36
CA ARG A 234 -14.39 14.18 -20.68
C ARG A 234 -15.60 14.21 -21.62
N PRO A 235 -15.62 15.09 -22.63
CA PRO A 235 -16.70 15.11 -23.62
C PRO A 235 -16.83 13.73 -24.29
N PRO A 236 -18.06 13.23 -24.55
CA PRO A 236 -18.25 12.06 -25.39
C PRO A 236 -17.64 12.29 -26.78
N PRO A 237 -17.27 11.22 -27.52
CA PRO A 237 -16.84 11.35 -28.90
C PRO A 237 -17.84 12.16 -29.74
N GLY A 238 -17.36 13.13 -30.51
CA GLY A 238 -18.20 14.00 -31.34
C GLY A 238 -18.72 15.27 -30.67
N TYR A 239 -18.45 15.49 -29.38
CA TYR A 239 -18.77 16.74 -28.69
C TYR A 239 -17.53 17.64 -28.57
N SER A 240 -17.68 18.92 -28.94
CA SER A 240 -16.61 19.89 -28.73
C SER A 240 -16.41 20.19 -27.24
N PRO A 241 -15.16 20.20 -26.73
CA PRO A 241 -14.87 20.68 -25.39
C PRO A 241 -15.43 22.07 -25.11
N SER A 242 -15.48 22.97 -26.12
CA SER A 242 -16.03 24.32 -25.97
C SER A 242 -17.52 24.32 -25.62
N ASP A 243 -18.29 23.43 -26.24
CA ASP A 243 -19.75 23.38 -26.08
C ASP A 243 -20.13 22.78 -24.73
N VAL A 244 -19.33 21.83 -24.28
CA VAL A 244 -19.41 21.26 -22.93
C VAL A 244 -19.13 22.36 -21.90
N VAL A 245 -18.05 23.14 -22.07
CA VAL A 245 -17.73 24.27 -21.19
C VAL A 245 -18.83 25.35 -21.20
N ALA A 246 -19.38 25.70 -22.36
CA ALA A 246 -20.47 26.66 -22.46
C ALA A 246 -21.72 26.21 -21.68
N LYS A 247 -22.13 24.94 -21.83
CA LYS A 247 -23.26 24.37 -21.07
C LYS A 247 -22.98 24.28 -19.57
N MET A 248 -21.73 24.04 -19.18
CA MET A 248 -21.35 24.04 -17.76
C MET A 248 -21.48 25.44 -17.17
N ASN A 249 -21.00 26.47 -17.89
CA ASN A 249 -21.14 27.86 -17.45
C ASN A 249 -22.61 28.26 -17.33
N GLU A 250 -23.45 27.89 -18.30
CA GLU A 250 -24.91 28.08 -18.23
C GLU A 250 -25.51 27.39 -16.97
N GLY A 251 -25.08 26.17 -16.68
CA GLY A 251 -25.48 25.44 -15.47
C GLY A 251 -25.02 26.11 -14.17
N LEU A 252 -23.80 26.65 -14.12
CA LEU A 252 -23.26 27.37 -12.97
C LEU A 252 -23.99 28.72 -12.75
N GLU A 253 -24.29 29.44 -13.83
CA GLU A 253 -25.03 30.70 -13.81
C GLU A 253 -26.51 30.50 -13.42
N SER A 254 -27.07 29.31 -13.65
CA SER A 254 -28.47 28.99 -13.32
C SER A 254 -28.80 29.00 -11.82
N GLY A 255 -27.80 29.08 -10.94
CA GLY A 255 -27.98 29.16 -9.48
C GLY A 255 -28.48 27.87 -8.82
N LYS A 256 -28.70 26.79 -9.58
CA LYS A 256 -29.12 25.48 -9.08
C LYS A 256 -27.95 24.74 -8.42
N LYS A 257 -27.68 25.05 -7.15
CA LYS A 257 -26.64 24.38 -6.35
C LYS A 257 -27.15 23.06 -5.76
N ARG A 258 -26.48 21.94 -6.06
CA ARG A 258 -26.59 20.71 -5.24
C ARG A 258 -25.69 20.87 -4.02
N THR A 259 -26.23 21.39 -2.92
CA THR A 259 -25.47 21.77 -1.72
C THR A 259 -25.02 20.62 -0.81
N LYS A 260 -25.11 19.35 -1.25
CA LYS A 260 -24.92 18.18 -0.36
C LYS A 260 -23.70 17.29 -0.63
N GLN A 261 -22.91 17.53 -1.67
CA GLN A 261 -21.68 16.77 -1.93
C GLN A 261 -20.47 17.71 -1.93
N GLN A 262 -19.44 17.34 -1.20
CA GLN A 262 -18.17 18.06 -1.15
C GLN A 262 -17.54 18.02 -2.56
N GLU A 263 -17.50 19.17 -3.22
CA GLU A 263 -17.09 19.30 -4.63
C GLU A 263 -15.59 19.01 -4.84
N CYS A 264 -14.78 19.10 -3.79
CA CYS A 264 -13.39 18.64 -3.76
C CYS A 264 -13.30 17.32 -2.97
N GLY A 265 -12.91 16.23 -3.62
CA GLY A 265 -12.83 14.91 -3.00
C GLY A 265 -11.82 13.98 -3.65
N GLU A 266 -11.94 12.71 -3.30
CA GLU A 266 -11.17 11.62 -3.92
C GLU A 266 -12.10 10.71 -4.70
N ALA A 267 -11.56 10.10 -5.75
CA ALA A 267 -12.21 9.00 -6.41
C ALA A 267 -11.19 7.96 -6.86
N HIS A 268 -11.73 6.79 -7.12
CA HIS A 268 -11.10 5.63 -7.73
C HIS A 268 -12.05 5.06 -8.78
N GLY A 269 -11.72 3.91 -9.37
CA GLY A 269 -12.42 3.37 -10.53
C GLY A 269 -11.89 3.84 -11.88
N TYR A 270 -10.82 4.64 -11.89
CA TYR A 270 -10.12 5.04 -13.11
C TYR A 270 -9.36 3.87 -13.75
N ASP A 271 -8.87 4.08 -14.97
CA ASP A 271 -7.96 3.18 -15.68
C ASP A 271 -6.81 2.71 -14.76
N ASN A 272 -6.64 1.39 -14.66
CA ASN A 272 -5.67 0.75 -13.79
C ASN A 272 -4.21 0.94 -14.26
N ALA A 273 -4.00 1.42 -15.49
CA ALA A 273 -2.69 1.86 -15.97
C ALA A 273 -2.22 3.17 -15.32
N VAL A 274 -3.14 3.98 -14.77
CA VAL A 274 -2.79 5.26 -14.16
C VAL A 274 -2.05 5.02 -12.84
N PHE A 275 -0.86 5.61 -12.70
CA PHE A 275 0.01 5.40 -11.54
C PHE A 275 -0.67 5.72 -10.19
N SER A 276 -1.57 6.70 -10.14
CA SER A 276 -2.32 7.02 -8.91
C SER A 276 -3.28 5.90 -8.45
N MET A 277 -3.59 4.93 -9.33
CA MET A 277 -4.37 3.75 -8.98
C MET A 277 -3.52 2.59 -8.47
N ARG A 278 -2.19 2.66 -8.55
CA ARG A 278 -1.30 1.63 -7.99
C ARG A 278 -1.48 1.55 -6.48
N THR A 279 -1.32 0.35 -5.94
CA THR A 279 -1.46 0.07 -4.50
C THR A 279 -0.17 -0.49 -3.93
N ILE A 280 -0.13 -0.67 -2.61
CA ILE A 280 1.00 -1.32 -1.96
C ILE A 280 0.97 -2.84 -2.18
N PHE A 281 2.16 -3.45 -2.27
CA PHE A 281 2.34 -4.89 -2.07
C PHE A 281 3.58 -5.09 -1.21
N ILE A 282 3.43 -5.83 -0.11
CA ILE A 282 4.52 -6.30 0.75
C ILE A 282 4.27 -7.76 1.07
N GLY A 283 5.24 -8.62 0.76
CA GLY A 283 5.29 -9.99 1.25
C GLY A 283 6.38 -10.15 2.30
N HIS A 284 6.03 -10.57 3.51
CA HIS A 284 6.95 -10.91 4.59
C HIS A 284 6.74 -12.36 5.01
N GLY A 285 7.81 -13.09 5.35
CA GLY A 285 7.76 -14.46 5.83
C GLY A 285 8.83 -15.35 5.19
N PRO A 286 8.84 -16.66 5.50
CA PRO A 286 9.95 -17.56 5.16
C PRO A 286 10.29 -17.65 3.67
N ARG A 287 9.29 -17.44 2.81
CA ARG A 287 9.43 -17.53 1.35
C ARG A 287 9.65 -16.18 0.67
N PHE A 288 9.65 -15.07 1.39
CA PHE A 288 9.97 -13.77 0.82
C PHE A 288 11.39 -13.36 1.18
N ALA A 289 12.17 -12.97 0.18
CA ALA A 289 13.53 -12.49 0.40
C ALA A 289 13.47 -11.11 1.09
N ARG A 290 14.33 -10.90 2.10
CA ARG A 290 14.40 -9.64 2.84
C ARG A 290 14.96 -8.52 1.97
N GLY A 291 14.32 -7.35 2.00
CA GLY A 291 14.71 -6.16 1.25
C GLY A 291 14.63 -6.30 -0.27
N LYS A 292 13.98 -7.35 -0.80
CA LYS A 292 13.89 -7.58 -2.25
C LYS A 292 12.84 -6.66 -2.85
N LYS A 293 13.17 -6.05 -3.99
CA LYS A 293 12.17 -5.38 -4.85
C LYS A 293 11.88 -6.26 -6.06
N VAL A 294 10.61 -6.33 -6.45
CA VAL A 294 10.17 -6.99 -7.69
C VAL A 294 9.46 -5.98 -8.59
N PRO A 295 9.43 -6.20 -9.92
CA PRO A 295 8.63 -5.39 -10.82
C PRO A 295 7.15 -5.35 -10.38
N SER A 296 6.43 -4.30 -10.77
CA SER A 296 4.98 -4.24 -10.59
C SER A 296 4.27 -5.36 -11.35
N PHE A 297 3.19 -5.87 -10.75
CA PHE A 297 2.38 -6.96 -11.31
C PHE A 297 0.91 -6.77 -10.95
N GLU A 298 0.02 -7.46 -11.67
CA GLU A 298 -1.43 -7.40 -11.44
C GLU A 298 -1.87 -8.18 -10.19
N ASN A 299 -2.87 -7.66 -9.47
CA ASN A 299 -3.34 -8.25 -8.23
C ASN A 299 -3.96 -9.66 -8.40
N VAL A 300 -4.35 -10.05 -9.61
CA VAL A 300 -4.76 -11.43 -9.95
C VAL A 300 -3.66 -12.47 -9.67
N GLN A 301 -2.39 -12.05 -9.67
CA GLN A 301 -1.26 -12.94 -9.39
C GLN A 301 -1.17 -13.35 -7.90
N ILE A 302 -1.84 -12.62 -7.00
CA ILE A 302 -1.79 -12.87 -5.56
C ILE A 302 -2.38 -14.24 -5.21
N TYR A 303 -3.43 -14.66 -5.92
CA TYR A 303 -4.05 -15.97 -5.69
C TYR A 303 -3.03 -17.11 -5.83
N ASN A 304 -2.29 -17.16 -6.95
CA ASN A 304 -1.25 -18.17 -7.19
C ASN A 304 -0.07 -18.04 -6.22
N LEU A 305 0.23 -16.82 -5.76
CA LEU A 305 1.27 -16.60 -4.74
C LEU A 305 0.88 -17.28 -3.43
N VAL A 306 -0.36 -17.08 -2.97
CA VAL A 306 -0.85 -17.65 -1.72
C VAL A 306 -1.00 -19.17 -1.81
N THR A 307 -1.59 -19.70 -2.89
CA THR A 307 -1.71 -21.16 -3.07
C THR A 307 -0.34 -21.83 -3.14
N SER A 308 0.65 -21.21 -3.80
CA SER A 308 2.04 -21.71 -3.79
C SER A 308 2.65 -21.75 -2.38
N ILE A 309 2.44 -20.71 -1.55
CA ILE A 309 2.94 -20.68 -0.16
C ILE A 309 2.29 -21.78 0.67
N LEU A 310 0.98 -21.96 0.52
CA LEU A 310 0.21 -22.99 1.22
C LEU A 310 0.39 -24.40 0.63
N LYS A 311 1.14 -24.53 -0.47
CA LYS A 311 1.36 -25.79 -1.21
C LYS A 311 0.04 -26.43 -1.68
N LEU A 312 -0.85 -25.60 -2.22
CA LEU A 312 -2.17 -26.00 -2.74
C LEU A 312 -2.19 -25.94 -4.26
N GLU A 313 -3.00 -26.80 -4.86
CA GLU A 313 -3.39 -26.66 -6.26
C GLU A 313 -4.50 -25.60 -6.32
N GLY A 314 -4.22 -24.46 -6.94
CA GLY A 314 -5.20 -23.39 -7.11
C GLY A 314 -6.24 -23.75 -8.16
N ALA A 315 -7.46 -23.25 -8.00
CA ALA A 315 -8.50 -23.31 -9.02
C ALA A 315 -8.07 -22.55 -10.30
N PRO A 316 -8.64 -22.88 -11.47
CA PRO A 316 -8.36 -22.16 -12.72
C PRO A 316 -8.65 -20.66 -12.59
N ASN A 317 -7.64 -19.84 -12.90
CA ASN A 317 -7.70 -18.39 -12.76
C ASN A 317 -6.89 -17.69 -13.87
N ASN A 318 -6.84 -16.35 -13.84
CA ASN A 318 -6.15 -15.56 -14.86
C ASN A 318 -4.69 -15.22 -14.51
N GLY A 319 -4.25 -15.49 -13.27
CA GLY A 319 -2.86 -15.40 -12.87
C GLY A 319 -1.99 -16.46 -13.55
N SER A 320 -0.71 -16.16 -13.73
CA SER A 320 0.26 -17.12 -14.26
C SER A 320 0.69 -18.08 -13.17
N SER A 321 0.66 -19.39 -13.44
CA SER A 321 1.10 -20.43 -12.50
C SER A 321 2.60 -20.38 -12.21
N ALA A 322 3.40 -19.83 -13.13
CA ALA A 322 4.84 -19.64 -12.96
C ALA A 322 5.19 -18.34 -12.21
N PHE A 323 4.23 -17.42 -12.04
CA PHE A 323 4.50 -16.13 -11.38
C PHE A 323 5.11 -16.23 -9.97
N PRO A 324 4.68 -17.16 -9.09
CA PRO A 324 5.26 -17.28 -7.75
C PRO A 324 6.78 -17.49 -7.76
N GLU A 325 7.35 -18.12 -8.79
CA GLU A 325 8.80 -18.35 -8.92
C GLU A 325 9.59 -17.05 -9.13
N SER A 326 8.95 -16.01 -9.68
CA SER A 326 9.58 -14.69 -9.84
C SER A 326 9.67 -13.91 -8.52
N VAL A 327 8.76 -14.18 -7.59
CA VAL A 327 8.62 -13.43 -6.34
C VAL A 327 9.22 -14.20 -5.16
N LEU A 328 8.82 -15.45 -4.96
CA LEU A 328 9.16 -16.28 -3.81
C LEU A 328 10.55 -16.89 -3.93
N LEU A 329 11.16 -17.17 -2.79
CA LEU A 329 12.29 -18.07 -2.68
C LEU A 329 11.85 -19.51 -2.99
N PRO A 330 12.78 -20.36 -3.49
CA PRO A 330 12.56 -21.78 -3.67
C PRO A 330 12.05 -22.44 -2.37
N SER A 331 11.20 -23.45 -2.49
CA SER A 331 10.73 -24.22 -1.33
C SER A 331 11.91 -24.96 -0.68
N GLN A 332 12.04 -24.82 0.64
CA GLN A 332 12.98 -25.61 1.45
C GLN A 332 12.45 -27.02 1.72
#